data_AF-F8N5K2-F1
#
_entry.id   AF-F8N5K2-F1
#
_cell.length_a   1.000
_cell.length_b   1.000
_cell.length_c   1.000
_cell.angle_alpha   90.00
_cell.angle_beta   90.00
_cell.angle_gamma   90.00
#
_symmetry.space_group_name_H-M   'P 1'
#
loop_
_entity.id
_entity.type
_entity.pdbx_description
1 polymer ?
#
loop_
_entity_poly.entity_id
_entity_poly.type
_entity_poly.pdbx_seq_one_letter_code
_entity_poly.pdbx_strand_id
1 'polypeptide(L)'
;MLPTKERQVLADDAMEQWYVFAVSYRKEIETRNELTARGFRAYIPMRYCLHSVGGKKTRQLQPAIAGLVFVRGKRKDLLDFRNTSKLRNYLFLKSHLMSDGTLKYIRIRDDDMSNFQRLNDVEGAQLTYYRPEELHIAKGSKVRIMDGPFEGITGIVQKLPGRHGRYLIVSLPDVAIATVSIKPLYVEPLNAKVKKSDNVEKDVWCLTQRALALLMESQDKSAALQDVGDNEMRLLMAALKGCKTFLPNDKARYHFAFYAARMALGEDAADDKAQLASLLPRLKANNLLLPVTHLLFYYEEHRPEELQAADEIIGRWDNTHYTEPQRRVLKLRAFVTKNK
;
A
#
# COMPACT_ATOMS: atom_id res chain seq x y z
N MET A 1 20.04 -23.02 31.14
CA MET A 1 19.62 -22.17 29.99
C MET A 1 18.64 -21.13 30.51
N LEU A 2 18.94 -19.85 30.42
CA LEU A 2 18.02 -18.80 30.92
C LEU A 2 16.73 -18.74 30.07
N PRO A 3 15.55 -18.56 30.67
CA PRO A 3 14.27 -18.57 29.98
C PRO A 3 14.15 -17.43 28.95
N THR A 4 13.48 -17.71 27.83
CA THR A 4 13.31 -16.82 26.65
C THR A 4 12.76 -15.42 26.98
N LYS A 5 11.98 -15.31 28.06
CA LYS A 5 11.39 -14.04 28.53
C LYS A 5 12.44 -13.10 29.15
N GLU A 6 13.40 -13.63 29.91
CA GLU A 6 14.48 -12.84 30.52
C GLU A 6 15.49 -12.33 29.47
N ARG A 7 15.75 -13.12 28.42
CA ARG A 7 16.56 -12.69 27.28
C ARG A 7 15.95 -11.53 26.50
N GLN A 8 14.63 -11.51 26.33
CA GLN A 8 13.92 -10.39 25.69
C GLN A 8 13.96 -9.12 26.56
N VAL A 9 13.77 -9.23 27.88
CA VAL A 9 13.84 -8.07 28.80
C VAL A 9 15.25 -7.47 28.86
N LEU A 10 16.29 -8.30 28.82
CA LEU A 10 17.69 -7.85 28.78
C LEU A 10 18.08 -7.19 27.44
N ALA A 11 17.57 -7.70 26.31
CA ALA A 11 17.77 -7.10 25.00
C ALA A 11 17.03 -5.76 24.85
N ASP A 12 15.83 -5.65 25.42
CA ASP A 12 15.00 -4.43 25.44
C ASP A 12 15.66 -3.27 26.22
N ASP A 13 16.54 -3.56 27.18
CA ASP A 13 17.29 -2.53 27.93
C ASP A 13 18.53 -2.01 27.20
N ALA A 14 19.02 -2.75 26.21
CA ALA A 14 20.25 -2.42 25.50
C ALA A 14 20.01 -1.60 24.22
N MET A 15 18.84 -1.71 23.60
CA MET A 15 18.52 -1.07 22.32
C MET A 15 17.78 0.25 22.50
N GLU A 16 18.12 1.25 21.69
CA GLU A 16 17.35 2.50 21.62
C GLU A 16 16.00 2.25 20.93
N GLN A 17 14.92 2.59 21.61
CA GLN A 17 13.55 2.49 21.11
C GLN A 17 12.79 3.79 21.39
N TRP A 18 11.68 4.01 20.69
CA TRP A 18 10.79 5.13 21.00
C TRP A 18 9.88 4.79 22.18
N TYR A 19 9.84 5.69 23.15
CA TYR A 19 8.97 5.67 24.31
C TYR A 19 8.17 6.99 24.39
N VAL A 20 7.20 7.02 25.30
CA VAL A 20 6.32 8.17 25.51
C VAL A 20 6.33 8.58 26.96
N PHE A 21 6.64 9.85 27.20
CA PHE A 21 6.40 10.49 28.47
C PHE A 21 5.01 11.13 28.48
N ALA A 22 4.23 10.80 29.50
CA ALA A 22 3.06 11.57 29.90
C ALA A 22 3.51 12.76 30.74
N VAL A 23 3.07 13.95 30.35
CA VAL A 23 3.46 15.22 30.96
C VAL A 23 2.22 15.97 31.46
N SER A 24 2.28 16.48 32.67
CA SER A 24 1.22 17.30 33.26
C SER A 24 1.53 18.80 33.16
N TYR A 25 0.49 19.64 33.34
CA TYR A 25 0.62 21.10 33.43
C TYR A 25 1.30 21.80 32.24
N ARG A 26 1.12 21.26 31.02
CA ARG A 26 1.65 21.84 29.77
C ARG A 26 3.17 22.05 29.77
N LYS A 27 3.90 21.15 30.43
CA LYS A 27 5.37 21.16 30.53
C LYS A 27 6.04 20.39 29.39
N GLU A 28 5.34 20.14 28.27
CA GLU A 28 5.85 19.32 27.17
C GLU A 28 7.10 19.96 26.54
N ILE A 29 7.03 21.26 26.23
CA ILE A 29 8.15 22.00 25.60
C ILE A 29 9.37 22.03 26.53
N GLU A 30 9.16 22.30 27.82
CA GLU A 30 10.24 22.31 28.83
C GLU A 30 10.88 20.92 28.94
N THR A 31 10.07 19.87 29.01
CA THR A 31 10.52 18.46 29.04
C THR A 31 11.34 18.12 27.80
N ARG A 32 10.87 18.46 26.59
CA ARG A 32 11.61 18.22 25.34
C ARG A 32 12.95 18.95 25.34
N ASN A 33 12.99 20.20 25.80
CA ASN A 33 14.22 20.97 25.85
C ASN A 33 15.23 20.36 26.84
N GLU A 34 14.78 19.91 28.02
CA GLU A 34 15.65 19.22 28.98
C GLU A 34 16.17 17.88 28.44
N LEU A 35 15.31 17.09 27.80
CA LEU A 35 15.70 15.84 27.13
C LEU A 35 16.76 16.08 26.06
N THR A 36 16.53 17.06 25.19
CA THR A 36 17.44 17.39 24.09
C THR A 36 18.79 17.91 24.61
N ALA A 37 18.78 18.73 25.67
CA ALA A 37 20.00 19.21 26.32
C ALA A 37 20.85 18.08 26.93
N ARG A 38 20.23 16.94 27.28
CA ARG A 38 20.91 15.75 27.76
C ARG A 38 21.24 14.73 26.65
N GLY A 39 21.05 15.10 25.39
CA GLY A 39 21.40 14.29 24.22
C GLY A 39 20.34 13.30 23.75
N PHE A 40 19.14 13.30 24.34
CA PHE A 40 18.06 12.43 23.87
C PHE A 40 17.37 13.02 22.62
N ARG A 41 16.93 12.14 21.72
CA ARG A 41 16.07 12.52 20.59
C ARG A 41 14.64 12.63 21.08
N ALA A 42 14.12 13.85 21.20
CA ALA A 42 12.76 14.13 21.67
C ALA A 42 11.91 14.80 20.57
N TYR A 43 10.65 14.42 20.47
CA TYR A 43 9.70 14.90 19.48
C TYR A 43 8.35 15.23 20.12
N ILE A 44 7.77 16.35 19.70
CA ILE A 44 6.41 16.78 20.05
C ILE A 44 5.76 17.24 18.74
N PRO A 45 4.60 16.69 18.33
CA PRO A 45 3.87 17.21 17.19
C PRO A 45 3.37 18.62 17.53
N MET A 46 3.64 19.60 16.68
CA MET A 46 3.30 21.00 16.91
C MET A 46 2.24 21.48 15.92
N ARG A 47 1.38 22.42 16.33
CA ARG A 47 0.42 23.08 15.43
C ARG A 47 0.34 24.57 15.72
N TYR A 48 0.01 25.36 14.70
CA TYR A 48 -0.28 26.78 14.89
C TYR A 48 -1.70 26.96 15.42
N CYS A 49 -1.85 27.72 16.50
CA CYS A 49 -3.14 28.15 17.04
C CYS A 49 -3.19 29.69 17.07
N LEU A 50 -4.36 30.25 16.74
CA LEU A 50 -4.61 31.69 16.90
C LEU A 50 -5.00 31.95 18.35
N HIS A 51 -4.20 32.74 19.05
CA HIS A 51 -4.48 33.17 20.41
C HIS A 51 -4.71 34.68 20.45
N SER A 52 -5.73 35.12 21.20
CA SER A 52 -6.01 36.54 21.40
C SER A 52 -5.39 36.98 22.71
N VAL A 53 -4.29 37.73 22.64
CA VAL A 53 -3.64 38.32 23.83
C VAL A 53 -3.83 39.83 23.73
N GLY A 54 -4.52 40.42 24.70
CA GLY A 54 -4.78 41.87 24.72
C GLY A 54 -5.53 42.39 23.49
N GLY A 55 -6.44 41.59 22.91
CA GLY A 55 -7.22 41.97 21.72
C GLY A 55 -6.52 41.79 20.37
N LYS A 56 -5.23 41.43 20.34
CA LYS A 56 -4.50 41.10 19.10
C LYS A 56 -4.40 39.59 18.90
N LYS A 57 -4.85 39.11 17.74
CA LYS A 57 -4.73 37.69 17.33
C LYS A 57 -3.30 37.42 16.88
N THR A 58 -2.56 36.66 17.68
CA THR A 58 -1.18 36.23 17.38
C THR A 58 -1.18 34.73 17.08
N ARG A 59 -0.43 34.31 16.06
CA ARG A 59 -0.19 32.89 15.76
C ARG A 59 0.86 32.36 16.74
N GLN A 60 0.49 31.37 17.55
CA GLN A 60 1.41 30.72 18.49
C GLN A 60 1.52 29.23 18.15
N LEU A 61 2.74 28.71 18.19
CA LEU A 61 3.00 27.29 18.02
C LEU A 61 2.78 26.56 19.35
N GLN A 62 1.89 25.57 19.37
CA GLN A 62 1.54 24.81 20.57
C GLN A 62 1.57 23.31 20.30
N PRO A 63 1.78 22.44 21.31
CA PRO A 63 1.66 21.01 21.15
C PRO A 63 0.30 20.62 20.55
N ALA A 64 0.34 19.83 19.47
CA ALA A 64 -0.84 19.37 18.78
C ALA A 64 -1.58 18.28 19.57
N ILE A 65 -0.83 17.48 20.34
CA ILE A 65 -1.35 16.56 21.34
C ILE A 65 -0.85 17.02 22.71
N ALA A 66 -1.77 17.31 23.62
CA ALA A 66 -1.43 17.74 24.97
C ALA A 66 -0.90 16.57 25.81
N GLY A 67 0.09 16.85 26.63
CA GLY A 67 0.61 15.96 27.65
C GLY A 67 1.43 14.77 27.15
N LEU A 68 1.88 14.76 25.89
CA LEU A 68 2.72 13.68 25.35
C LEU A 68 4.05 14.23 24.82
N VAL A 69 5.14 13.58 25.20
CA VAL A 69 6.48 13.80 24.65
C VAL A 69 7.04 12.46 24.19
N PHE A 70 7.35 12.36 22.90
CA PHE A 70 7.96 11.16 22.31
C PHE A 70 9.48 11.26 22.46
N VAL A 71 10.13 10.18 22.89
CA VAL A 71 11.57 10.17 23.11
C VAL A 71 12.19 8.86 22.64
N ARG A 72 13.33 8.93 21.95
CA ARG A 72 14.13 7.77 21.59
C ARG A 72 15.33 7.66 22.52
N GLY A 73 15.50 6.49 23.12
CA GLY A 73 16.60 6.18 24.02
C GLY A 73 16.50 4.77 24.60
N LYS A 74 17.45 4.40 25.45
CA LYS A 74 17.37 3.15 26.22
C LYS A 74 16.44 3.34 27.41
N ARG A 75 15.68 2.31 27.76
CA ARG A 75 14.71 2.38 28.86
C ARG A 75 15.34 2.83 30.18
N LYS A 76 16.51 2.30 30.55
CA LYS A 76 17.21 2.65 31.79
C LYS A 76 17.54 4.14 31.84
N ASP A 77 18.17 4.65 30.78
CA ASP A 77 18.57 6.06 30.68
C ASP A 77 17.35 7.01 30.77
N LEU A 78 16.20 6.60 30.22
CA LEU A 78 14.95 7.36 30.31
C LEU A 78 14.34 7.33 31.71
N LEU A 79 14.43 6.21 32.43
CA LEU A 79 14.00 6.14 33.83
C LEU A 79 14.92 6.97 34.73
N ASP A 80 16.23 6.94 34.47
CA ASP A 80 17.20 7.77 35.17
C ASP A 80 16.96 9.25 34.90
N PHE A 81 16.67 9.62 33.65
CA PHE A 81 16.23 10.96 33.29
C PHE A 81 15.00 11.37 34.09
N ARG A 82 13.96 10.51 34.13
CA ARG A 82 12.72 10.80 34.86
C ARG A 82 12.98 11.07 36.34
N ASN A 83 13.87 10.30 36.97
CA ASN A 83 14.16 10.43 38.40
C ASN A 83 15.06 11.65 38.72
N THR A 84 15.93 12.04 37.79
CA THR A 84 16.89 13.14 37.96
C THR A 84 16.44 14.47 37.35
N SER A 85 15.35 14.49 36.59
CA SER A 85 14.82 15.70 35.96
C SER A 85 14.29 16.70 36.99
N LYS A 86 14.40 17.98 36.65
CA LYS A 86 13.75 19.07 37.41
C LYS A 86 12.23 18.96 37.35
N LEU A 87 11.69 18.29 36.33
CA LEU A 87 10.27 18.10 36.05
C LEU A 87 9.75 16.73 36.52
N ARG A 88 10.50 15.99 37.35
CA ARG A 88 10.15 14.60 37.76
C ARG A 88 8.72 14.42 38.29
N ASN A 89 8.19 15.42 38.99
CA ASN A 89 6.83 15.38 39.58
C ASN A 89 5.72 15.54 38.52
N TYR A 90 6.08 15.97 37.33
CA TYR A 90 5.16 16.24 36.22
C TYR A 90 5.37 15.26 35.06
N LEU A 91 6.24 14.26 35.23
CA LEU A 91 6.72 13.38 34.16
C LEU A 91 6.58 11.90 34.56
N PHE A 92 5.86 11.14 33.73
CA PHE A 92 5.67 9.70 33.90
C PHE A 92 5.95 8.97 32.60
N LEU A 93 6.81 7.96 32.62
CA LEU A 93 7.02 7.11 31.45
C LEU A 93 5.78 6.23 31.26
N LYS A 94 5.09 6.37 30.13
CA LYS A 94 3.78 5.73 29.91
C LYS A 94 3.93 4.20 29.91
N SER A 95 3.10 3.53 30.70
CA SER A 95 3.14 2.08 30.88
C SER A 95 1.75 1.52 31.22
N HIS A 96 1.54 0.24 30.92
CA HIS A 96 0.39 -0.53 31.37
C HIS A 96 0.76 -1.36 32.60
N LEU A 97 -0.13 -1.41 33.59
CA LEU A 97 -0.04 -2.37 34.68
C LEU A 97 -0.57 -3.72 34.17
N MET A 98 0.29 -4.73 34.19
CA MET A 98 -0.03 -6.08 33.76
C MET A 98 -0.67 -6.86 34.91
N SER A 99 -1.35 -7.97 34.60
CA SER A 99 -2.01 -8.83 35.59
C SER A 99 -1.04 -9.49 36.58
N ASP A 100 0.24 -9.59 36.23
CA ASP A 100 1.32 -10.09 37.08
C ASP A 100 1.95 -9.00 37.97
N GLY A 101 1.37 -7.80 37.99
CA GLY A 101 1.87 -6.64 38.75
C GLY A 101 3.05 -5.93 38.11
N THR A 102 3.54 -6.39 36.94
CA THR A 102 4.65 -5.74 36.25
C THR A 102 4.20 -4.54 35.41
N LEU A 103 5.08 -3.56 35.25
CA LEU A 103 4.86 -2.41 34.37
C LEU A 103 5.39 -2.71 32.96
N LYS A 104 4.49 -2.72 31.99
CA LYS A 104 4.83 -2.81 30.56
C LYS A 104 4.86 -1.41 29.96
N TYR A 105 6.06 -0.85 29.79
CA TYR A 105 6.26 0.44 29.14
C TYR A 105 5.80 0.41 27.67
N ILE A 106 5.15 1.50 27.25
CA ILE A 106 4.66 1.64 25.88
C ILE A 106 5.84 1.96 24.97
N ARG A 107 6.00 1.12 23.94
CA ARG A 107 7.08 1.18 22.96
C ARG A 107 6.48 1.43 21.59
N ILE A 108 7.06 2.36 20.86
CA ILE A 108 6.68 2.69 19.50
C ILE A 108 7.75 2.15 18.55
N ARG A 109 7.32 1.54 17.44
CA ARG A 109 8.24 1.09 16.40
C ARG A 109 8.80 2.29 15.64
N ASP A 110 10.06 2.21 15.23
CA ASP A 110 10.71 3.26 14.43
C ASP A 110 9.91 3.60 13.16
N ASP A 111 9.39 2.59 12.46
CA ASP A 111 8.56 2.76 11.26
C ASP A 111 7.27 3.56 11.54
N ASP A 112 6.58 3.21 12.64
CA ASP A 112 5.33 3.86 13.02
C ASP A 112 5.58 5.31 13.44
N MET A 113 6.66 5.56 14.18
CA MET A 113 7.05 6.90 14.59
C MET A 113 7.47 7.77 13.40
N SER A 114 8.30 7.25 12.51
CA SER A 114 8.73 7.95 11.29
C SER A 114 7.54 8.31 10.40
N ASN A 115 6.61 7.35 10.21
CA ASN A 115 5.39 7.57 9.45
C ASN A 115 4.46 8.61 10.11
N PHE A 116 4.38 8.61 11.44
CA PHE A 116 3.65 9.63 12.20
C PHE A 116 4.30 11.02 12.06
N GLN A 117 5.63 11.13 12.20
CA GLN A 117 6.35 12.39 12.02
C GLN A 117 6.12 12.97 10.63
N ARG A 118 6.30 12.16 9.57
CA ARG A 118 6.03 12.57 8.18
C ARG A 118 4.63 13.14 8.01
N LEU A 119 3.60 12.54 8.61
CA LEU A 119 2.24 13.06 8.54
C LEU A 119 2.12 14.44 9.20
N ASN A 120 2.77 14.65 10.34
CA ASN A 120 2.75 15.91 11.09
C ASN A 120 3.55 17.02 10.44
N ASP A 121 4.63 16.67 9.75
CA ASP A 121 5.55 17.62 9.11
C ASP A 121 5.01 18.17 7.78
N VAL A 122 3.86 17.67 7.29
CA VAL A 122 3.20 18.20 6.09
C VAL A 122 2.68 19.61 6.34
N GLU A 123 3.27 20.58 5.65
CA GLU A 123 2.87 21.99 5.75
C GLU A 123 1.41 22.20 5.34
N GLY A 124 0.67 22.92 6.19
CA GLY A 124 -0.74 23.25 5.93
C GLY A 124 -1.72 22.10 6.11
N ALA A 125 -1.26 20.89 6.48
CA ALA A 125 -2.14 19.77 6.76
C ALA A 125 -3.02 20.04 8.00
N GLN A 126 -4.34 19.94 7.83
CA GLN A 126 -5.29 20.04 8.93
C GLN A 126 -5.49 18.67 9.60
N LEU A 127 -4.59 18.34 10.52
CA LEU A 127 -4.64 17.09 11.27
C LEU A 127 -5.63 17.17 12.44
N THR A 128 -6.42 16.11 12.63
CA THR A 128 -7.19 15.89 13.85
C THR A 128 -6.61 14.72 14.61
N TYR A 129 -6.36 14.90 15.91
CA TYR A 129 -5.83 13.86 16.80
C TYR A 129 -6.91 13.32 17.71
N TYR A 130 -6.81 12.02 17.99
CA TYR A 130 -7.70 11.28 18.87
C TYR A 130 -6.89 10.42 19.82
N ARG A 131 -7.45 10.17 21.00
CA ARG A 131 -6.97 9.07 21.85
C ARG A 131 -7.39 7.72 21.27
N PRO A 132 -6.66 6.63 21.51
CA PRO A 132 -7.04 5.29 21.04
C PRO A 132 -8.47 4.88 21.39
N GLU A 133 -9.00 5.36 22.52
CA GLU A 133 -10.35 5.06 23.01
C GLU A 133 -11.45 5.89 22.31
N GLU A 134 -11.09 7.04 21.73
CA GLU A 134 -12.03 7.98 21.10
C GLU A 134 -12.36 7.60 19.66
N LEU A 135 -11.47 6.87 18.99
CA LEU A 135 -11.64 6.49 17.59
C LEU A 135 -11.43 4.99 17.39
N HIS A 136 -12.54 4.31 17.12
CA HIS A 136 -12.51 2.91 16.71
C HIS A 136 -12.00 2.81 15.27
N ILE A 137 -10.74 2.41 15.13
CA ILE A 137 -10.15 2.09 13.85
C ILE A 137 -10.79 0.78 13.38
N ALA A 138 -11.59 0.84 12.31
CA ALA A 138 -12.15 -0.36 11.71
C ALA A 138 -11.00 -1.27 11.23
N LYS A 139 -11.27 -2.57 11.07
CA LYS A 139 -10.39 -3.50 10.33
C LYS A 139 -10.39 -3.11 8.84
N GLY A 140 -9.84 -1.94 8.53
CA GLY A 140 -9.70 -1.42 7.19
C GLY A 140 -8.44 -1.93 6.51
N SER A 141 -8.40 -1.79 5.20
CA SER A 141 -7.20 -2.08 4.41
C SER A 141 -6.12 -1.05 4.77
N LYS A 142 -4.92 -1.53 5.12
CA LYS A 142 -3.74 -0.67 5.21
C LYS A 142 -3.42 -0.20 3.80
N VAL A 143 -3.18 1.08 3.64
CA VAL A 143 -2.90 1.73 2.36
C VAL A 143 -1.62 2.56 2.43
N ARG A 144 -1.04 2.85 1.28
CA ARG A 144 0.02 3.83 1.06
C ARG A 144 -0.53 4.94 0.18
N ILE A 145 -0.17 6.18 0.48
CA ILE A 145 -0.49 7.30 -0.40
C ILE A 145 0.55 7.40 -1.51
N MET A 146 0.07 7.52 -2.74
CA MET A 146 0.93 7.48 -3.94
C MET A 146 1.29 8.85 -4.51
N ASP A 147 0.52 9.89 -4.18
CA ASP A 147 0.71 11.22 -4.76
C ASP A 147 0.09 12.29 -3.83
N GLY A 148 0.53 13.53 -4.02
CA GLY A 148 0.16 14.69 -3.21
C GLY A 148 1.04 14.89 -1.96
N PRO A 149 0.66 15.82 -1.07
CA PRO A 149 1.49 16.23 0.07
C PRO A 149 1.69 15.13 1.12
N PHE A 150 1.00 14.00 0.98
CA PHE A 150 1.09 12.86 1.88
C PHE A 150 1.75 11.63 1.24
N GLU A 151 2.40 11.78 0.08
CA GLU A 151 3.07 10.69 -0.65
C GLU A 151 3.99 9.85 0.27
N GLY A 152 3.92 8.53 0.11
CA GLY A 152 4.71 7.56 0.87
C GLY A 152 4.22 7.30 2.30
N ILE A 153 3.24 8.06 2.81
CA ILE A 153 2.65 7.82 4.14
C ILE A 153 1.72 6.60 4.08
N THR A 154 1.86 5.72 5.06
CA THR A 154 1.04 4.51 5.19
C THR A 154 0.01 4.66 6.30
N GLY A 155 -1.20 4.12 6.13
CA GLY A 155 -2.25 4.26 7.14
C GLY A 155 -3.48 3.43 6.81
N ILE A 156 -4.58 3.66 7.51
CA ILE A 156 -5.87 3.02 7.25
C ILE A 156 -6.83 4.09 6.73
N VAL A 157 -7.54 3.81 5.64
CA VAL A 157 -8.55 4.74 5.12
C VAL A 157 -9.92 4.35 5.62
N GLN A 158 -10.59 5.29 6.31
CA GLN A 158 -11.91 5.08 6.86
C GLN A 158 -12.76 6.36 6.77
N LYS A 159 -14.07 6.19 6.66
CA LYS A 159 -15.04 7.29 6.81
C LYS A 159 -15.30 7.50 8.30
N LEU A 160 -15.04 8.71 8.79
CA LEU A 160 -15.30 9.07 10.19
C LEU A 160 -16.80 9.37 10.40
N PRO A 161 -17.39 8.97 11.54
CA PRO A 161 -18.79 9.27 11.84
C PRO A 161 -19.01 10.79 11.93
N GLY A 162 -20.10 11.28 11.33
CA GLY A 162 -20.44 12.71 11.34
C GLY A 162 -19.56 13.61 10.46
N ARG A 163 -18.62 13.05 9.70
CA ARG A 163 -17.78 13.82 8.75
C ARG A 163 -17.99 13.35 7.32
N HIS A 164 -18.02 14.32 6.40
CA HIS A 164 -18.01 14.04 4.96
C HIS A 164 -16.58 13.77 4.49
N GLY A 165 -16.43 12.87 3.52
CA GLY A 165 -15.13 12.47 2.95
C GLY A 165 -14.50 11.21 3.56
N ARG A 166 -13.34 10.82 3.01
CA ARG A 166 -12.49 9.73 3.50
C ARG A 166 -11.31 10.33 4.25
N TYR A 167 -10.87 9.66 5.31
CA TYR A 167 -9.75 10.10 6.13
C TYR A 167 -8.67 9.03 6.14
N LEU A 168 -7.42 9.47 5.95
CA LEU A 168 -6.25 8.66 6.28
C LEU A 168 -6.08 8.68 7.80
N ILE A 169 -5.95 7.51 8.39
CA ILE A 169 -5.72 7.30 9.82
C ILE A 169 -4.31 6.72 9.98
N VAL A 170 -3.45 7.44 10.71
CA VAL A 170 -2.14 6.95 11.14
C VAL A 170 -2.17 6.83 12.65
N SER A 171 -1.96 5.62 13.16
CA SER A 171 -2.03 5.32 14.58
C SER A 171 -0.67 4.98 15.16
N LEU A 172 -0.40 5.52 16.35
CA LEU A 172 0.62 5.05 17.27
C LEU A 172 -0.09 4.16 18.31
N PRO A 173 0.16 2.84 18.31
CA PRO A 173 -0.54 1.90 19.19
C PRO A 173 -0.51 2.34 20.66
N ASP A 174 -1.68 2.31 21.31
CA ASP A 174 -1.88 2.66 22.73
C ASP A 174 -1.48 4.10 23.15
N VAL A 175 -1.22 4.99 22.18
CA VAL A 175 -0.76 6.36 22.44
C VAL A 175 -1.66 7.41 21.82
N ALA A 176 -1.75 7.44 20.49
CA ALA A 176 -2.41 8.52 19.77
C ALA A 176 -2.78 8.11 18.35
N ILE A 177 -3.83 8.70 17.81
CA ILE A 177 -4.25 8.53 16.42
C ILE A 177 -4.28 9.90 15.77
N ALA A 178 -3.62 10.06 14.62
CA ALA A 178 -3.72 11.24 13.77
C ALA A 178 -4.55 10.92 12.54
N THR A 179 -5.40 11.87 12.14
CA THR A 179 -6.28 11.73 10.97
C THR A 179 -6.19 12.95 10.08
N VAL A 180 -6.26 12.73 8.76
CA VAL A 180 -6.29 13.79 7.76
C VAL A 180 -7.28 13.46 6.66
N SER A 181 -7.97 14.47 6.14
CA SER A 181 -8.88 14.28 5.01
C SER A 181 -8.08 14.06 3.73
N ILE A 182 -8.43 13.02 2.98
CA ILE A 182 -7.77 12.68 1.71
C ILE A 182 -8.78 12.52 0.58
N LYS A 183 -8.33 12.76 -0.65
CA LYS A 183 -9.09 12.44 -1.86
C LYS A 183 -8.84 10.97 -2.27
N PRO A 184 -9.86 10.24 -2.78
CA PRO A 184 -9.74 8.82 -3.06
C PRO A 184 -8.73 8.42 -4.15
N LEU A 185 -8.31 9.35 -5.02
CA LEU A 185 -7.43 9.05 -6.16
C LEU A 185 -5.98 8.68 -5.77
N TYR A 186 -5.55 8.96 -4.54
CA TYR A 186 -4.14 8.93 -4.15
C TYR A 186 -3.75 7.70 -3.31
N VAL A 187 -4.45 6.56 -3.43
CA VAL A 187 -4.37 5.49 -2.42
C VAL A 187 -4.10 4.11 -3.03
N GLU A 188 -3.01 3.47 -2.61
CA GLU A 188 -2.65 2.08 -2.94
C GLU A 188 -2.88 1.16 -1.73
N PRO A 189 -3.61 0.03 -1.84
CA PRO A 189 -3.75 -0.92 -0.75
C PRO A 189 -2.48 -1.76 -0.53
N LEU A 190 -1.88 -1.67 0.67
CA LEU A 190 -0.69 -2.45 1.07
C LEU A 190 -1.00 -3.90 1.47
N ASN A 191 -2.21 -4.15 1.94
CA ASN A 191 -2.64 -5.46 2.45
C ASN A 191 -4.12 -5.68 2.14
N ALA A 192 -4.54 -5.50 0.88
CA ALA A 192 -5.71 -6.24 0.45
C ALA A 192 -5.27 -7.72 0.44
N LYS A 193 -5.71 -8.52 1.43
CA LYS A 193 -5.91 -9.94 1.17
C LYS A 193 -6.91 -9.97 0.02
N VAL A 194 -6.42 -9.97 -1.21
CA VAL A 194 -7.28 -9.93 -2.38
C VAL A 194 -8.16 -11.17 -2.25
N LYS A 195 -9.47 -10.94 -2.13
CA LYS A 195 -10.42 -12.04 -2.07
C LYS A 195 -10.18 -12.86 -3.34
N LYS A 196 -10.01 -14.18 -3.19
CA LYS A 196 -9.88 -15.06 -4.35
C LYS A 196 -11.06 -14.81 -5.29
N SER A 197 -10.80 -14.85 -6.59
CA SER A 197 -11.83 -14.69 -7.60
C SER A 197 -13.01 -15.63 -7.33
N ASP A 198 -14.22 -15.05 -7.28
CA ASP A 198 -15.47 -15.82 -7.16
C ASP A 198 -15.84 -16.49 -8.51
N ASN A 199 -15.38 -15.93 -9.64
CA ASN A 199 -15.59 -16.44 -10.99
C ASN A 199 -14.31 -16.32 -11.82
N VAL A 200 -13.51 -17.40 -11.79
CA VAL A 200 -12.20 -17.46 -12.44
C VAL A 200 -12.28 -17.22 -13.94
N GLU A 201 -13.28 -17.78 -14.63
CA GLU A 201 -13.40 -17.63 -16.09
C GLU A 201 -13.67 -16.18 -16.50
N LYS A 202 -14.59 -15.52 -15.80
CA LYS A 202 -14.92 -14.11 -16.04
C LYS A 202 -13.71 -13.21 -15.77
N ASP A 203 -13.01 -13.43 -14.67
CA ASP A 203 -11.87 -12.61 -14.28
C ASP A 203 -10.67 -12.82 -15.19
N VAL A 204 -10.42 -14.06 -15.65
CA VAL A 204 -9.42 -14.36 -16.69
C VAL A 204 -9.77 -13.67 -18.01
N TRP A 205 -11.04 -13.69 -18.41
CA TRP A 205 -11.48 -12.98 -19.61
C TRP A 205 -11.30 -11.46 -19.47
N CYS A 206 -11.70 -10.88 -18.33
CA CYS A 206 -11.52 -9.46 -18.03
C CYS A 206 -10.06 -9.03 -18.05
N LEU A 207 -9.17 -9.82 -17.42
CA LEU A 207 -7.72 -9.58 -17.41
C LEU A 207 -7.17 -9.61 -18.84
N THR A 208 -7.57 -10.60 -19.62
CA THR A 208 -7.15 -10.74 -21.02
C THR A 208 -7.55 -9.54 -21.87
N GLN A 209 -8.83 -9.13 -21.78
CA GLN A 209 -9.31 -7.99 -22.59
C GLN A 209 -8.64 -6.68 -22.18
N ARG A 210 -8.40 -6.47 -20.88
CA ARG A 210 -7.67 -5.28 -20.38
C ARG A 210 -6.21 -5.27 -20.87
N ALA A 211 -5.51 -6.39 -20.73
CA ALA A 211 -4.12 -6.51 -21.17
C ALA A 211 -3.99 -6.25 -22.68
N LEU A 212 -4.85 -6.87 -23.49
CA LEU A 212 -4.87 -6.64 -24.94
C LEU A 212 -5.23 -5.20 -25.30
N ALA A 213 -6.20 -4.59 -24.60
CA ALA A 213 -6.55 -3.20 -24.83
C ALA A 213 -5.38 -2.26 -24.51
N LEU A 214 -4.65 -2.48 -23.41
CA LEU A 214 -3.48 -1.69 -23.03
C LEU A 214 -2.34 -1.84 -24.06
N LEU A 215 -2.12 -3.06 -24.56
CA LEU A 215 -1.14 -3.32 -25.63
C LEU A 215 -1.53 -2.66 -26.95
N MET A 216 -2.82 -2.63 -27.29
CA MET A 216 -3.33 -2.07 -28.54
C MET A 216 -3.52 -0.54 -28.51
N GLU A 217 -3.70 0.05 -27.33
CA GLU A 217 -3.87 1.50 -27.13
C GLU A 217 -2.55 2.17 -26.70
N SER A 218 -1.59 2.25 -27.61
CA SER A 218 -0.49 3.25 -27.52
C SER A 218 -0.80 4.35 -28.55
N GLN A 219 -1.10 5.59 -28.14
CA GLN A 219 -0.08 6.64 -28.09
C GLN A 219 -0.44 7.89 -27.24
N ASP A 220 -1.62 8.03 -26.60
CA ASP A 220 -1.96 9.29 -25.88
C ASP A 220 -2.80 9.06 -24.62
N LYS A 221 -2.20 8.55 -23.55
CA LYS A 221 -2.85 8.58 -22.22
C LYS A 221 -1.91 9.17 -21.18
N SER A 222 -2.42 10.18 -20.48
CA SER A 222 -1.82 10.76 -19.28
C SER A 222 -1.44 9.65 -18.28
N ALA A 223 -0.27 9.78 -17.64
CA ALA A 223 0.27 8.81 -16.68
C ALA A 223 -0.76 8.35 -15.64
N ALA A 224 -1.65 9.25 -15.19
CA ALA A 224 -2.69 8.94 -14.21
C ALA A 224 -3.76 7.92 -14.70
N LEU A 225 -4.04 7.84 -16.01
CA LEU A 225 -4.97 6.86 -16.57
C LEU A 225 -4.30 5.50 -16.79
N GLN A 226 -2.98 5.49 -17.05
CA GLN A 226 -2.17 4.27 -17.13
C GLN A 226 -2.03 3.64 -15.74
N ASP A 227 -1.71 4.43 -14.72
CA ASP A 227 -1.57 3.96 -13.33
C ASP A 227 -2.84 3.30 -12.78
N VAL A 228 -4.02 3.79 -13.16
CA VAL A 228 -5.31 3.19 -12.76
C VAL A 228 -5.52 1.84 -13.47
N GLY A 229 -5.22 1.74 -14.76
CA GLY A 229 -5.31 0.49 -15.53
C GLY A 229 -4.37 -0.58 -14.99
N ASP A 230 -3.14 -0.20 -14.69
CA ASP A 230 -2.10 -1.09 -14.17
C ASP A 230 -2.47 -1.65 -12.81
N ASN A 231 -3.00 -0.82 -11.92
CA ASN A 231 -3.45 -1.24 -10.60
C ASN A 231 -4.61 -2.24 -10.66
N GLU A 232 -5.59 -2.02 -11.54
CA GLU A 232 -6.68 -2.97 -11.72
C GLU A 232 -6.20 -4.33 -12.26
N MET A 233 -5.25 -4.34 -13.20
CA MET A 233 -4.66 -5.58 -13.72
C MET A 233 -3.90 -6.34 -12.64
N ARG A 234 -3.08 -5.64 -11.84
CA ARG A 234 -2.36 -6.26 -10.71
C ARG A 234 -3.31 -6.84 -9.66
N LEU A 235 -4.43 -6.17 -9.38
CA LEU A 235 -5.47 -6.70 -8.48
C LEU A 235 -6.13 -7.97 -9.03
N LEU A 236 -6.44 -8.02 -10.32
CA LEU A 236 -6.99 -9.23 -10.96
C LEU A 236 -5.99 -10.38 -10.95
N MET A 237 -4.71 -10.11 -11.27
CA MET A 237 -3.65 -11.12 -11.19
C MET A 237 -3.49 -11.67 -9.77
N ALA A 238 -3.54 -10.80 -8.76
CA ALA A 238 -3.50 -11.19 -7.36
C ALA A 238 -4.73 -12.01 -6.93
N ALA A 239 -5.93 -11.69 -7.43
CA ALA A 239 -7.17 -12.42 -7.15
C ALA A 239 -7.17 -13.83 -7.77
N LEU A 240 -6.58 -13.96 -8.96
CA LEU A 240 -6.49 -15.21 -9.72
C LEU A 240 -5.34 -16.11 -9.24
N LYS A 241 -4.32 -15.56 -8.57
CA LYS A 241 -3.17 -16.30 -8.09
C LYS A 241 -3.58 -17.42 -7.11
N GLY A 242 -3.29 -18.66 -7.49
CA GLY A 242 -3.60 -19.85 -6.67
C GLY A 242 -5.05 -20.34 -6.76
N CYS A 243 -5.81 -19.91 -7.78
CA CYS A 243 -7.04 -20.59 -8.21
C CYS A 243 -6.68 -21.84 -9.03
N LYS A 244 -7.34 -22.97 -8.76
CA LYS A 244 -7.13 -24.22 -9.52
C LYS A 244 -7.98 -24.20 -10.79
N THR A 245 -7.35 -24.29 -11.96
CA THR A 245 -8.02 -24.53 -13.24
C THR A 245 -7.85 -25.99 -13.64
N PHE A 246 -8.95 -26.69 -13.94
CA PHE A 246 -8.94 -28.14 -14.11
C PHE A 246 -8.75 -28.59 -15.57
N LEU A 247 -9.34 -27.89 -16.55
CA LEU A 247 -9.26 -28.28 -17.97
C LEU A 247 -8.02 -27.69 -18.67
N PRO A 248 -7.44 -28.39 -19.67
CA PRO A 248 -6.32 -27.87 -20.45
C PRO A 248 -6.60 -26.52 -21.13
N ASN A 249 -7.83 -26.32 -21.61
CA ASN A 249 -8.26 -25.06 -22.23
C ASN A 249 -8.28 -23.90 -21.23
N ASP A 250 -8.78 -24.13 -20.01
CA ASP A 250 -8.84 -23.09 -18.97
C ASP A 250 -7.45 -22.74 -18.45
N LYS A 251 -6.57 -23.75 -18.33
CA LYS A 251 -5.14 -23.52 -18.04
C LYS A 251 -4.48 -22.67 -19.11
N ALA A 252 -4.74 -22.94 -20.39
CA ALA A 252 -4.19 -22.16 -21.48
C ALA A 252 -4.70 -20.70 -21.44
N ARG A 253 -6.00 -20.49 -21.22
CA ARG A 253 -6.58 -19.14 -21.06
C ARG A 253 -5.99 -18.39 -19.86
N TYR A 254 -5.79 -19.09 -18.75
CA TYR A 254 -5.16 -18.52 -17.55
C TYR A 254 -3.73 -18.05 -17.84
N HIS A 255 -2.87 -18.93 -18.37
CA HIS A 255 -1.48 -18.56 -18.66
C HIS A 255 -1.39 -17.50 -19.75
N PHE A 256 -2.27 -17.54 -20.75
CA PHE A 256 -2.37 -16.48 -21.76
C PHE A 256 -2.72 -15.12 -21.14
N ALA A 257 -3.69 -15.07 -20.22
CA ALA A 257 -4.07 -13.82 -19.54
C ALA A 257 -2.91 -13.25 -18.71
N PHE A 258 -2.17 -14.11 -18.00
CA PHE A 258 -0.99 -13.69 -17.22
C PHE A 258 0.17 -13.24 -18.11
N TYR A 259 0.44 -13.96 -19.20
CA TYR A 259 1.46 -13.59 -20.18
C TYR A 259 1.15 -12.22 -20.80
N ALA A 260 -0.07 -12.03 -21.31
CA ALA A 260 -0.49 -10.75 -21.89
C ALA A 260 -0.44 -9.60 -20.87
N ALA A 261 -0.87 -9.83 -19.62
CA ALA A 261 -0.86 -8.82 -18.57
C ALA A 261 0.56 -8.42 -18.15
N ARG A 262 1.47 -9.39 -17.96
CA ARG A 262 2.87 -9.09 -17.63
C ARG A 262 3.58 -8.36 -18.75
N MET A 263 3.35 -8.78 -20.00
CA MET A 263 3.90 -8.08 -21.15
C MET A 263 3.38 -6.64 -21.25
N ALA A 264 2.09 -6.40 -20.97
CA ALA A 264 1.51 -5.07 -20.92
C ALA A 264 2.10 -4.19 -19.80
N LEU A 265 2.45 -4.80 -18.66
CA LEU A 265 3.06 -4.13 -17.50
C LEU A 265 4.60 -4.00 -17.60
N GLY A 266 5.24 -4.56 -18.65
CA GLY A 266 6.70 -4.60 -18.78
C GLY A 266 7.40 -5.52 -17.76
N GLU A 267 6.69 -6.49 -17.21
CA GLU A 267 7.20 -7.49 -16.25
C GLU A 267 7.68 -8.77 -16.96
N ASP A 268 8.51 -9.58 -16.28
CA ASP A 268 9.01 -10.86 -16.83
C ASP A 268 7.88 -11.90 -16.99
N ALA A 269 7.60 -12.26 -18.24
CA ALA A 269 6.53 -13.18 -18.65
C ALA A 269 7.05 -14.58 -19.08
N ALA A 270 8.34 -14.88 -18.89
CA ALA A 270 8.96 -16.11 -19.40
C ALA A 270 8.30 -17.41 -18.88
N ASP A 271 7.97 -17.46 -17.59
CA ASP A 271 7.33 -18.64 -16.97
C ASP A 271 5.95 -18.93 -17.58
N ASP A 272 5.12 -17.90 -17.71
CA ASP A 272 3.76 -18.06 -18.27
C ASP A 272 3.80 -18.39 -19.76
N LYS A 273 4.78 -17.84 -20.49
CA LYS A 273 5.04 -18.19 -21.89
C LYS A 273 5.40 -19.67 -22.05
N ALA A 274 6.32 -20.18 -21.23
CA ALA A 274 6.73 -21.59 -21.28
C ALA A 274 5.57 -22.54 -20.96
N GLN A 275 4.77 -22.21 -19.93
CA GLN A 275 3.58 -23.00 -19.59
C GLN A 275 2.53 -22.96 -20.72
N LEU A 276 2.29 -21.78 -21.30
CA LEU A 276 1.36 -21.63 -22.42
C LEU A 276 1.81 -22.44 -23.64
N ALA A 277 3.08 -22.35 -24.04
CA ALA A 277 3.65 -23.08 -25.17
C ALA A 277 3.49 -24.60 -25.02
N SER A 278 3.64 -25.13 -23.80
CA SER A 278 3.43 -26.56 -23.52
C SER A 278 1.97 -27.02 -23.69
N LEU A 279 1.01 -26.10 -23.59
CA LEU A 279 -0.42 -26.36 -23.66
C LEU A 279 -1.01 -26.17 -25.06
N LEU A 280 -0.37 -25.35 -25.93
CA LEU A 280 -0.85 -25.09 -27.30
C LEU A 280 -1.14 -26.39 -28.10
N PRO A 281 -0.28 -27.42 -28.10
CA PRO A 281 -0.53 -28.65 -28.88
C PRO A 281 -1.74 -29.45 -28.40
N ARG A 282 -2.22 -29.21 -27.17
CA ARG A 282 -3.35 -29.93 -26.56
C ARG A 282 -4.70 -29.26 -26.83
N LEU A 283 -4.69 -28.08 -27.46
CA LEU A 283 -5.91 -27.34 -27.78
C LEU A 283 -6.54 -27.83 -29.09
N LYS A 284 -7.86 -27.70 -29.19
CA LYS A 284 -8.58 -27.98 -30.44
C LYS A 284 -8.18 -26.96 -31.51
N ALA A 285 -8.09 -27.40 -32.76
CA ALA A 285 -7.69 -26.56 -33.90
C ALA A 285 -8.61 -25.34 -34.15
N ASN A 286 -9.86 -25.39 -33.69
CA ASN A 286 -10.82 -24.28 -33.80
C ASN A 286 -10.75 -23.27 -32.65
N ASN A 287 -9.81 -23.43 -31.71
CA ASN A 287 -9.69 -22.54 -30.57
C ASN A 287 -9.04 -21.22 -30.97
N LEU A 288 -9.76 -20.11 -30.77
CA LEU A 288 -9.30 -18.76 -31.08
C LEU A 288 -8.08 -18.32 -30.26
N LEU A 289 -7.75 -19.02 -29.18
CA LEU A 289 -6.53 -18.76 -28.41
C LEU A 289 -5.26 -19.03 -29.23
N LEU A 290 -5.30 -19.98 -30.17
CA LEU A 290 -4.14 -20.35 -31.00
C LEU A 290 -3.65 -19.16 -31.85
N PRO A 291 -4.46 -18.56 -32.75
CA PRO A 291 -3.98 -17.45 -33.57
C PRO A 291 -3.63 -16.22 -32.74
N VAL A 292 -4.35 -15.96 -31.63
CA VAL A 292 -4.06 -14.81 -30.76
C VAL A 292 -2.70 -14.97 -30.05
N THR A 293 -2.35 -16.19 -29.62
CA THR A 293 -1.07 -16.46 -28.96
C THR A 293 0.09 -16.26 -29.93
N HIS A 294 0.00 -16.84 -31.13
CA HIS A 294 1.01 -16.67 -32.18
C HIS A 294 1.21 -15.19 -32.56
N LEU A 295 0.14 -14.40 -32.65
CA LEU A 295 0.23 -12.96 -32.91
C LEU A 295 0.97 -12.19 -31.80
N LEU A 296 0.75 -12.54 -30.52
CA LEU A 296 1.47 -11.91 -29.41
C LEU A 296 2.93 -12.36 -29.32
N PHE A 297 3.23 -13.64 -29.60
CA PHE A 297 4.61 -14.12 -29.69
C PHE A 297 5.38 -13.41 -30.80
N TYR A 298 4.72 -13.18 -31.95
CA TYR A 298 5.29 -12.36 -33.01
C TYR A 298 5.48 -10.89 -32.58
N TYR A 299 4.54 -10.30 -31.84
CA TYR A 299 4.69 -8.93 -31.32
C TYR A 299 5.89 -8.77 -30.37
N GLU A 300 6.18 -9.78 -29.56
CA GLU A 300 7.32 -9.77 -28.63
C GLU A 300 8.65 -10.04 -29.35
N GLU A 301 8.74 -11.12 -30.13
CA GLU A 301 10.02 -11.65 -30.65
C GLU A 301 10.27 -11.40 -32.13
N HIS A 302 9.26 -10.88 -32.86
CA HIS A 302 9.33 -10.58 -34.30
C HIS A 302 9.70 -11.80 -35.17
N ARG A 303 9.38 -13.01 -34.70
CA ARG A 303 9.66 -14.27 -35.41
C ARG A 303 8.65 -14.51 -36.54
N PRO A 304 9.07 -14.59 -37.81
CA PRO A 304 8.16 -14.71 -38.94
C PRO A 304 7.34 -16.02 -38.93
N GLU A 305 7.88 -17.08 -38.33
CA GLU A 305 7.22 -18.38 -38.17
C GLU A 305 5.90 -18.28 -37.39
N GLU A 306 5.87 -17.43 -36.35
CA GLU A 306 4.69 -17.21 -35.51
C GLU A 306 3.59 -16.49 -36.29
N LEU A 307 3.97 -15.49 -37.10
CA LEU A 307 3.01 -14.79 -37.96
C LEU A 307 2.42 -15.72 -39.02
N GLN A 308 3.24 -16.57 -39.63
CA GLN A 308 2.77 -17.56 -40.60
C GLN A 308 1.81 -18.57 -39.97
N ALA A 309 2.13 -19.09 -38.78
CA ALA A 309 1.25 -20.01 -38.06
C ALA A 309 -0.11 -19.37 -37.74
N ALA A 310 -0.13 -18.09 -37.33
CA ALA A 310 -1.37 -17.35 -37.12
C ALA A 310 -2.19 -17.22 -38.42
N ASP A 311 -1.52 -16.88 -39.52
CA ASP A 311 -2.16 -16.66 -40.83
C ASP A 311 -2.74 -17.95 -41.42
N GLU A 312 -2.06 -19.09 -41.26
CA GLU A 312 -2.57 -20.39 -41.66
C GLU A 312 -3.86 -20.77 -40.93
N ILE A 313 -3.99 -20.41 -39.65
CA ILE A 313 -5.20 -20.68 -38.86
C ILE A 313 -6.33 -19.73 -39.28
N ILE A 314 -6.02 -18.45 -39.43
CA ILE A 314 -7.00 -17.44 -39.86
C ILE A 314 -7.52 -17.74 -41.26
N GLY A 315 -6.66 -18.21 -42.17
CA GLY A 315 -7.01 -18.58 -43.54
C GLY A 315 -7.99 -19.75 -43.65
N ARG A 316 -8.17 -20.56 -42.59
CA ARG A 316 -9.16 -21.65 -42.54
C ARG A 316 -10.56 -21.18 -42.17
N TRP A 317 -10.75 -19.90 -41.81
CA TRP A 317 -12.05 -19.37 -41.45
C TRP A 317 -12.90 -19.06 -42.68
N ASP A 318 -14.21 -19.14 -42.54
CA ASP A 318 -15.14 -18.70 -43.57
C ASP A 318 -15.04 -17.17 -43.73
N ASN A 319 -14.71 -16.72 -44.93
CA ASN A 319 -14.51 -15.32 -45.27
C ASN A 319 -15.81 -14.55 -45.54
N THR A 320 -16.97 -15.22 -45.49
CA THR A 320 -18.27 -14.58 -45.72
C THR A 320 -18.84 -13.93 -44.46
N HIS A 321 -18.66 -14.54 -43.29
CA HIS A 321 -19.21 -14.04 -42.02
C HIS A 321 -18.26 -14.32 -40.83
N TYR A 322 -17.58 -13.28 -40.36
CA TYR A 322 -16.80 -13.37 -39.12
C TYR A 322 -17.65 -13.11 -37.88
N THR A 323 -17.52 -14.00 -36.89
CA THR A 323 -18.05 -13.81 -35.54
C THR A 323 -17.33 -12.66 -34.82
N GLU A 324 -17.97 -12.05 -33.80
CA GLU A 324 -17.35 -10.95 -33.04
C GLU A 324 -15.97 -11.30 -32.47
N PRO A 325 -15.73 -12.50 -31.89
CA PRO A 325 -14.40 -12.90 -31.44
C PRO A 325 -13.36 -12.99 -32.56
N GLN A 326 -13.72 -13.54 -33.74
CA GLN A 326 -12.82 -13.60 -34.90
C GLN A 326 -12.44 -12.21 -35.40
N ARG A 327 -13.40 -11.26 -35.41
CA ARG A 327 -13.12 -9.85 -35.76
C ARG A 327 -12.09 -9.21 -34.81
N ARG A 328 -12.10 -9.56 -33.52
CA ARG A 328 -11.09 -9.07 -32.56
C ARG A 328 -9.69 -9.60 -32.89
N VAL A 329 -9.57 -10.88 -33.28
CA VAL A 329 -8.29 -11.45 -33.72
C VAL A 329 -7.76 -10.73 -34.97
N LEU A 330 -8.63 -10.46 -35.95
CA LEU A 330 -8.25 -9.71 -37.15
C LEU A 330 -7.79 -8.28 -36.83
N LYS A 331 -8.43 -7.60 -35.88
CA LYS A 331 -7.99 -6.29 -35.39
C LYS A 331 -6.60 -6.35 -34.74
N LEU A 332 -6.37 -7.35 -33.89
CA LEU A 332 -5.05 -7.56 -33.27
C LEU A 332 -3.98 -7.83 -34.33
N ARG A 333 -4.26 -8.70 -35.31
CA ARG A 333 -3.34 -8.95 -36.44
C ARG A 333 -3.00 -7.66 -37.19
N ALA A 334 -4.00 -6.85 -37.51
CA ALA A 334 -3.80 -5.58 -38.21
C ALA A 334 -2.97 -4.59 -37.38
N PHE A 335 -3.08 -4.62 -36.05
CA PHE A 335 -2.25 -3.82 -35.16
C PHE A 335 -0.80 -4.30 -35.13
N VAL A 336 -0.58 -5.59 -34.89
CA VAL A 336 0.76 -6.18 -34.76
C VAL A 336 1.55 -6.08 -36.08
N THR A 337 0.88 -6.15 -37.23
CA THR A 337 1.53 -5.99 -38.54
C THR A 337 1.81 -4.54 -38.94
N LYS A 338 1.12 -3.56 -38.34
CA LYS A 338 1.32 -2.13 -38.58
C LYS A 338 2.45 -1.53 -37.75
N ASN A 339 2.65 -2.01 -36.52
CA ASN A 339 3.73 -1.54 -35.61
C ASN A 339 5.08 -2.21 -35.90
N LYS A 340 5.45 -2.29 -37.18
CA LYS A 340 6.76 -2.79 -37.63
C LYS A 340 7.90 -1.85 -37.30
#